data_AF-A0A1V3X451-F1
#
_entry.id   AF-A0A1V3X451-F1
#
_cell.length_a   1.000
_cell.length_b   1.000
_cell.length_c   1.000
_cell.angle_alpha   90.00
_cell.angle_beta   90.00
_cell.angle_gamma   90.00
#
_symmetry.space_group_name_H-M   'P 1'
#
loop_
_entity.id
_entity.type
_entity.pdbx_description
1 polymer ?
#
loop_
_entity_poly.entity_id
_entity_poly.type
_entity_poly.pdbx_seq_one_letter_code
_entity_poly.pdbx_strand_id
1 'polypeptide(L)'
;MVLKVAATDPMSRQTGQTLGLYQREVRFYRDIAPRLDGPLAPCYHAAVDVSSGAFDLLLGDAGPAVVGDEIVGATTEQARLAVRELGRLHGPLLGDAALADAPWLHRDAPLNQVMIASLYAAFVERYGDRITAECRGVCDRLVAAFDGYQEAVQGGIQGLVHGDYRLDNLLFGAAGAERALTVVDWQTVSWVRR
;
A
#
# COMPACT_ATOMS: atom_id res chain seq x y z
N MET A 1 -3.59 -21.94 5.15
CA MET A 1 -2.41 -21.15 4.74
C MET A 1 -2.59 -20.76 3.28
N VAL A 2 -2.00 -19.65 2.86
CA VAL A 2 -2.03 -19.13 1.48
C VAL A 2 -0.60 -18.94 1.00
N LEU A 3 -0.29 -19.45 -0.20
CA LEU A 3 0.98 -19.21 -0.87
C LEU A 3 0.79 -18.12 -1.93
N LYS A 4 1.49 -16.99 -1.78
CA LYS A 4 1.60 -15.94 -2.80
C LYS A 4 2.90 -16.17 -3.56
N VAL A 5 2.79 -16.27 -4.89
CA VAL A 5 3.93 -16.42 -5.81
C VAL A 5 3.96 -15.27 -6.80
N ALA A 6 5.08 -15.12 -7.51
CA ALA A 6 5.21 -14.11 -8.56
C ALA A 6 4.10 -14.26 -9.62
N ALA A 7 3.71 -13.13 -10.22
CA ALA A 7 2.71 -13.14 -11.29
C ALA A 7 3.12 -14.10 -12.43
N THR A 8 2.15 -14.85 -12.95
CA THR A 8 2.35 -15.75 -14.09
C THR A 8 2.53 -14.97 -15.39
N ASP A 9 1.81 -13.86 -15.53
CA ASP A 9 1.97 -12.90 -16.62
C ASP A 9 3.39 -12.29 -16.62
N PRO A 10 4.17 -12.44 -17.72
CA PRO A 10 5.54 -11.95 -17.78
C PRO A 10 5.68 -10.43 -17.62
N MET A 11 4.74 -9.65 -18.16
CA MET A 11 4.79 -8.19 -18.07
C MET A 11 4.58 -7.72 -16.63
N SER A 12 3.54 -8.23 -15.97
CA SER A 12 3.24 -7.96 -14.57
C SER A 12 4.39 -8.40 -13.66
N ARG A 13 4.98 -9.57 -13.94
CA ARG A 13 6.16 -10.07 -13.21
C ARG A 13 7.36 -9.14 -13.36
N GLN A 14 7.67 -8.73 -14.58
CA GLN A 14 8.75 -7.80 -14.86
C GLN A 14 8.53 -6.45 -14.19
N THR A 15 7.32 -5.90 -14.27
CA THR A 15 6.96 -4.64 -13.59
C THR A 15 7.14 -4.74 -12.08
N GLY A 16 6.66 -5.82 -11.46
CA GLY A 16 6.83 -6.06 -10.03
C GLY A 16 8.30 -6.12 -9.60
N GLN A 17 9.16 -6.73 -10.42
CA GLN A 17 10.61 -6.77 -10.19
C GLN A 17 11.26 -5.40 -10.34
N THR A 18 10.99 -4.70 -11.46
CA THR A 18 11.55 -3.38 -11.74
C THR A 18 11.16 -2.35 -10.68
N LEU A 19 9.94 -2.45 -10.14
CA LEU A 19 9.45 -1.57 -9.07
C LEU A 19 9.83 -2.06 -7.65
N GLY A 20 10.49 -3.21 -7.53
CA GLY A 20 10.90 -3.80 -6.26
C GLY A 20 9.76 -4.26 -5.35
N LEU A 21 8.55 -4.47 -5.89
CA LEU A 21 7.33 -4.78 -5.13
C LEU A 21 7.45 -6.09 -4.34
N TYR A 22 7.95 -7.13 -4.99
CA TYR A 22 8.17 -8.45 -4.36
C TYR A 22 9.19 -8.37 -3.23
N GLN A 23 10.29 -7.63 -3.44
CA GLN A 23 11.30 -7.45 -2.43
C GLN A 23 10.74 -6.70 -1.21
N ARG A 24 9.95 -5.66 -1.42
CA ARG A 24 9.32 -4.88 -0.35
C ARG A 24 8.41 -5.74 0.51
N GLU A 25 7.53 -6.52 -0.11
CA GLU A 25 6.59 -7.36 0.63
C GLU A 25 7.31 -8.46 1.43
N VAL A 26 8.32 -9.13 0.85
CA VAL A 26 9.13 -10.10 1.60
C VAL A 26 9.83 -9.45 2.79
N ARG A 27 10.46 -8.28 2.57
CA ARG A 27 11.17 -7.57 3.63
C ARG A 27 10.22 -7.07 4.70
N PHE A 28 9.00 -6.66 4.36
CA PHE A 28 8.00 -6.33 5.35
C PHE A 28 7.70 -7.52 6.27
N TYR A 29 7.33 -8.67 5.69
CA TYR A 29 6.98 -9.84 6.49
C TYR A 29 8.15 -10.43 7.27
N ARG A 30 9.37 -10.32 6.76
CA ARG A 30 10.58 -10.82 7.41
C ARG A 30 11.12 -9.87 8.48
N ASP A 31 11.21 -8.57 8.18
CA ASP A 31 11.99 -7.59 8.95
C ASP A 31 11.09 -6.70 9.84
N ILE A 32 9.80 -6.52 9.48
CA ILE A 32 8.89 -5.56 10.14
C ILE A 32 7.72 -6.26 10.85
N ALA A 33 6.99 -7.14 10.16
CA ALA A 33 5.81 -7.81 10.71
C ALA A 33 6.04 -8.50 12.08
N PRO A 34 7.20 -9.13 12.37
CA PRO A 34 7.45 -9.73 13.68
C PRO A 34 7.50 -8.73 14.85
N ARG A 35 7.62 -7.44 14.55
CA ARG A 35 7.68 -6.34 15.53
C ARG A 35 6.31 -5.74 15.82
N LEU A 36 5.25 -6.20 15.13
CA LEU A 36 3.91 -5.64 15.18
C LEU A 36 2.94 -6.65 15.77
N ASP A 37 2.12 -6.17 16.71
CA ASP A 37 0.89 -6.86 17.12
C ASP A 37 -0.29 -6.13 16.49
N GLY A 38 -0.77 -6.65 15.35
CA GLY A 38 -1.69 -5.92 14.48
C GLY A 38 -2.47 -6.84 13.53
N PRO A 39 -3.18 -6.25 12.55
CA PRO A 39 -4.04 -6.97 11.61
C PRO A 39 -3.22 -7.71 10.54
N LEU A 40 -2.23 -8.52 10.94
CA LEU A 40 -1.33 -9.22 10.03
C LEU A 40 -1.60 -10.72 10.07
N ALA A 41 -1.59 -11.35 8.90
CA ALA A 41 -1.55 -12.80 8.82
C ALA A 41 -0.18 -13.30 9.34
N PRO A 42 -0.13 -14.39 10.12
CA PRO A 42 1.13 -15.05 10.45
C PRO A 42 1.93 -15.35 9.18
N CYS A 43 3.23 -15.08 9.18
CA CYS A 43 4.12 -15.42 8.07
C CYS A 43 4.94 -16.65 8.42
N TYR A 44 4.81 -17.70 7.62
CA TYR A 44 5.54 -18.97 7.78
C TYR A 44 6.79 -19.05 6.89
N HIS A 45 6.78 -18.35 5.76
CA HIS A 45 7.91 -18.29 4.83
C HIS A 45 7.86 -16.98 4.04
N ALA A 46 9.02 -16.33 3.83
CA ALA A 46 9.16 -15.15 3.00
C ALA A 46 10.52 -15.17 2.30
N ALA A 47 10.53 -15.35 0.98
CA ALA A 47 11.75 -15.41 0.18
C ALA A 47 11.57 -14.69 -1.15
N VAL A 48 12.65 -14.04 -1.60
CA VAL A 48 12.76 -13.44 -2.92
C VAL A 48 14.16 -13.66 -3.45
N ASP A 49 14.27 -14.12 -4.68
CA ASP A 49 15.50 -14.10 -5.45
C ASP A 49 15.39 -12.98 -6.48
N VAL A 50 16.15 -11.91 -6.27
CA VAL A 50 16.14 -10.74 -7.16
C VAL A 50 16.72 -11.06 -8.54
N SER A 51 17.59 -12.08 -8.64
CA SER A 51 18.26 -12.43 -9.89
C SER A 51 17.35 -13.24 -10.82
N SER A 52 16.65 -14.23 -10.29
CA SER A 52 15.66 -15.03 -11.05
C SER A 52 14.28 -14.40 -11.05
N GLY A 53 14.01 -13.50 -10.10
CA GLY A 53 12.70 -12.92 -9.88
C GLY A 53 11.71 -13.86 -9.18
N ALA A 54 12.20 -14.99 -8.66
CA ALA A 54 11.40 -15.89 -7.83
C ALA A 54 10.97 -15.17 -6.54
N PHE A 55 9.73 -15.38 -6.15
CA PHE A 55 9.11 -14.77 -4.97
C PHE A 55 8.11 -15.76 -4.41
N ASP A 56 8.24 -16.06 -3.13
CA ASP A 56 7.38 -16.99 -2.40
C ASP A 56 7.09 -16.45 -1.00
N LEU A 57 5.81 -16.32 -0.68
CA LEU A 57 5.34 -15.87 0.63
C LEU A 57 4.23 -16.82 1.11
N LEU A 58 4.46 -17.51 2.23
CA LEU A 58 3.49 -18.41 2.85
C LEU A 58 2.89 -17.75 4.08
N LEU A 59 1.60 -17.43 4.01
CA LEU A 59 0.86 -16.72 5.05
C LEU A 59 -0.23 -17.58 5.69
N GLY A 60 -0.61 -17.19 6.91
CA GLY A 60 -1.84 -17.64 7.56
C GLY A 60 -3.05 -17.32 6.72
N ASP A 61 -3.99 -18.26 6.69
CA ASP A 61 -5.27 -18.01 6.04
C ASP A 61 -6.08 -17.02 6.87
N ALA A 62 -6.77 -16.09 6.21
CA ALA A 62 -7.62 -15.11 6.89
C ALA A 62 -9.05 -15.62 7.09
N GLY A 63 -9.39 -16.81 6.61
CA GLY A 63 -10.70 -17.42 6.72
C GLY A 63 -11.18 -17.57 8.17
N PRO A 64 -12.49 -17.38 8.43
CA PRO A 64 -13.53 -16.87 7.52
C PRO A 64 -13.58 -15.33 7.46
N ALA A 65 -12.67 -14.66 6.75
CA ALA A 65 -12.76 -13.22 6.47
C ALA A 65 -13.41 -12.92 5.11
N VAL A 66 -13.98 -11.72 5.00
CA VAL A 66 -14.60 -11.17 3.78
C VAL A 66 -13.80 -9.95 3.34
N VAL A 67 -13.45 -9.91 2.07
CA VAL A 67 -12.76 -8.76 1.46
C VAL A 67 -13.67 -7.52 1.49
N GLY A 68 -13.08 -6.34 1.74
CA GLY A 68 -13.78 -5.08 1.54
C GLY A 68 -14.12 -4.85 0.08
N ASP A 69 -15.10 -3.98 -0.17
CA ASP A 69 -15.53 -3.63 -1.53
C ASP A 69 -15.27 -2.14 -1.76
N GLU A 70 -14.26 -1.81 -2.57
CA GLU A 70 -13.94 -0.41 -2.87
C GLU A 70 -15.05 0.32 -3.65
N ILE A 71 -15.84 -0.39 -4.46
CA ILE A 71 -16.89 0.20 -5.31
C ILE A 71 -18.10 0.57 -4.46
N VAL A 72 -18.53 -0.33 -3.59
CA VAL A 72 -19.66 -0.10 -2.68
C VAL A 72 -19.25 0.80 -1.51
N GLY A 73 -18.00 0.70 -1.07
CA GLY A 73 -17.46 1.42 0.07
C GLY A 73 -17.67 0.69 1.40
N ALA A 74 -17.11 1.25 2.47
CA ALA A 74 -17.15 0.67 3.81
C ALA A 74 -18.40 1.07 4.59
N THR A 75 -18.88 0.18 5.46
CA THR A 75 -19.77 0.59 6.56
C THR A 75 -19.02 1.48 7.56
N THR A 76 -19.76 2.18 8.43
CA THR A 76 -19.15 3.00 9.50
C THR A 76 -18.30 2.14 10.45
N GLU A 77 -18.74 0.93 10.73
CA GLU A 77 -18.09 -0.05 11.60
C GLU A 77 -16.79 -0.56 10.97
N GLN A 78 -16.82 -0.90 9.67
CA GLN A 78 -15.63 -1.30 8.91
C GLN A 78 -14.61 -0.17 8.86
N ALA A 79 -15.03 1.06 8.56
CA ALA A 79 -14.15 2.22 8.53
C ALA A 79 -13.50 2.48 9.89
N ARG A 80 -14.29 2.42 10.98
CA ARG A 80 -13.77 2.60 12.35
C ARG A 80 -12.76 1.51 12.73
N LEU A 81 -13.05 0.26 12.38
CA LEU A 81 -12.14 -0.86 12.62
C LEU A 81 -10.83 -0.66 11.83
N ALA A 82 -10.91 -0.37 10.54
CA ALA A 82 -9.75 -0.15 9.68
C ALA A 82 -8.85 0.98 10.22
N VAL A 83 -9.42 2.14 10.57
CA VAL A 83 -8.64 3.26 11.11
C VAL A 83 -8.00 2.92 12.47
N ARG A 84 -8.70 2.17 13.33
CA ARG A 84 -8.14 1.74 14.62
C ARG A 84 -6.95 0.80 14.44
N GLU A 85 -7.08 -0.22 13.59
CA GLU A 85 -6.00 -1.17 13.31
C GLU A 85 -4.84 -0.49 12.57
N LEU A 86 -5.12 0.49 11.72
CA LEU A 86 -4.11 1.35 11.11
C LEU A 86 -3.29 2.11 12.16
N GLY A 87 -3.93 2.57 13.23
CA GLY A 87 -3.24 3.15 14.39
C GLY A 87 -2.29 2.15 15.08
N ARG A 88 -2.69 0.88 15.21
CA ARG A 88 -1.84 -0.18 15.78
C ARG A 88 -0.64 -0.54 14.90
N LEU A 89 -0.78 -0.40 13.57
CA LEU A 89 0.32 -0.57 12.63
C LEU A 89 1.33 0.59 12.70
N HIS A 90 0.83 1.83 12.78
CA HIS A 90 1.71 3.01 12.76
C HIS A 90 2.35 3.34 14.10
N GLY A 91 1.60 3.22 15.20
CA GLY A 91 2.03 3.67 16.53
C GLY A 91 3.39 3.13 16.97
N PRO A 92 3.64 1.81 16.90
CA PRO A 92 4.90 1.21 17.34
C PRO A 92 6.13 1.61 16.51
N LEU A 93 5.92 2.06 15.26
CA LEU A 93 6.99 2.33 14.30
C LEU A 93 7.15 3.82 14.01
N LEU A 94 6.43 4.69 14.72
CA LEU A 94 6.47 6.12 14.51
C LEU A 94 7.84 6.67 14.94
N GLY A 95 8.56 7.33 14.02
CA GLY A 95 9.89 7.88 14.29
C GLY A 95 11.00 6.85 14.48
N ASP A 96 10.78 5.60 14.09
CA ASP A 96 11.81 4.55 14.14
C ASP A 96 13.01 4.87 13.23
N ALA A 97 14.18 5.11 13.84
CA ALA A 97 15.39 5.48 13.13
C ALA A 97 15.93 4.36 12.22
N ALA A 98 15.81 3.10 12.63
CA ALA A 98 16.31 1.98 11.84
C ALA A 98 15.49 1.79 10.55
N LEU A 99 14.19 2.04 10.60
CA LEU A 99 13.33 2.06 9.42
C LEU A 99 13.51 3.35 8.59
N ALA A 100 13.79 4.48 9.24
CA ALA A 100 14.13 5.71 8.54
C ALA A 100 15.43 5.58 7.73
N ASP A 101 16.40 4.81 8.21
CA ASP A 101 17.69 4.60 7.52
C ASP A 101 17.66 3.45 6.50
N ALA A 102 16.53 2.75 6.36
CA ALA A 102 16.39 1.61 5.46
C ALA A 102 16.09 2.04 4.01
N PRO A 103 17.06 2.00 3.07
CA PRO A 103 16.89 2.61 1.74
C PRO A 103 15.76 1.98 0.92
N TRP A 104 15.50 0.69 1.15
CA TRP A 104 14.44 -0.06 0.47
C TRP A 104 13.02 0.39 0.81
N LEU A 105 12.81 1.14 1.89
CA LEU A 105 11.51 1.69 2.24
C LEU A 105 11.24 3.03 1.54
N HIS A 106 12.28 3.77 1.17
CA HIS A 106 12.12 5.04 0.49
C HIS A 106 11.81 4.80 -0.99
N ARG A 107 10.86 5.57 -1.53
CA ARG A 107 10.58 5.59 -2.97
C ARG A 107 11.23 6.84 -3.55
N ASP A 108 12.27 6.66 -4.33
CA ASP A 108 12.80 7.71 -5.19
C ASP A 108 11.92 7.82 -6.44
N ALA A 109 10.75 8.44 -6.28
CA ALA A 109 9.91 8.82 -7.40
C ALA A 109 9.48 10.26 -7.18
N PRO A 110 10.31 11.24 -7.58
CA PRO A 110 9.92 12.64 -7.52
C PRO A 110 8.84 12.87 -8.58
N LEU A 111 7.59 12.59 -8.22
CA LEU A 111 6.46 13.23 -8.91
C LEU A 111 6.61 14.72 -8.65
N ASN A 112 6.88 15.46 -9.72
CA ASN A 112 6.84 16.91 -9.76
C ASN A 112 5.67 17.36 -10.62
N GLN A 113 5.39 18.65 -10.60
CA GLN A 113 4.29 19.25 -11.33
C GLN A 113 4.35 18.95 -12.84
N VAL A 114 5.53 18.94 -13.46
CA VAL A 114 5.69 18.64 -14.89
C VAL A 114 5.26 17.21 -15.22
N MET A 115 5.69 16.24 -14.40
CA MET A 115 5.34 14.83 -14.59
C MET A 115 3.85 14.58 -14.36
N ILE A 116 3.27 15.12 -13.28
CA ILE A 116 1.84 14.93 -13.01
C ILE A 116 0.97 15.60 -14.07
N ALA A 117 1.38 16.77 -14.59
CA ALA A 117 0.66 17.43 -15.68
C ALA A 117 0.63 16.57 -16.95
N SER A 118 1.77 15.95 -17.30
CA SER A 118 1.87 15.06 -18.46
C SER A 118 1.01 13.81 -18.29
N LEU A 119 1.05 13.16 -17.12
CA LEU A 119 0.22 12.00 -16.80
C LEU A 119 -1.27 12.33 -16.83
N TYR A 120 -1.64 13.48 -16.27
CA TYR A 120 -3.01 13.94 -16.24
C TYR A 120 -3.53 14.30 -17.64
N ALA A 121 -2.71 14.92 -18.50
CA ALA A 121 -3.09 15.19 -19.88
C ALA A 121 -3.44 13.90 -20.65
N ALA A 122 -2.61 12.86 -20.53
CA ALA A 122 -2.88 11.55 -21.14
C ALA A 122 -4.13 10.87 -20.54
N PHE A 123 -4.38 11.04 -19.24
CA PHE A 123 -5.58 10.55 -18.58
C PHE A 123 -6.85 11.23 -19.12
N VAL A 124 -6.82 12.56 -19.25
CA VAL A 124 -7.93 13.36 -19.80
C VAL A 124 -8.17 13.03 -21.27
N GLU A 125 -7.11 12.83 -22.06
CA GLU A 125 -7.25 12.40 -23.46
C GLU A 125 -8.02 11.08 -23.57
N ARG A 126 -7.76 10.14 -22.65
CA ARG A 126 -8.35 8.80 -22.68
C ARG A 126 -9.73 8.69 -22.05
N TYR A 127 -10.01 9.48 -21.01
CA TYR A 127 -11.19 9.32 -20.15
C TYR A 127 -11.96 10.62 -19.91
N GLY A 128 -11.62 11.71 -20.60
CA GLY A 128 -12.20 13.04 -20.37
C GLY A 128 -13.72 13.09 -20.50
N ASP A 129 -14.30 12.25 -21.35
CA ASP A 129 -15.74 12.09 -21.55
C ASP A 129 -16.47 11.42 -20.37
N ARG A 130 -15.72 10.73 -19.50
CA ARG A 130 -16.23 10.03 -18.31
C ARG A 130 -16.05 10.81 -17.01
N ILE A 131 -15.48 12.01 -17.07
CA ILE A 131 -15.18 12.85 -15.90
C ILE A 131 -16.11 14.05 -15.91
N THR A 132 -16.76 14.32 -14.78
CA THR A 132 -17.63 15.50 -14.67
C THR A 132 -16.81 16.79 -14.70
N ALA A 133 -17.43 17.92 -15.06
CA ALA A 133 -16.77 19.21 -15.10
C ALA A 133 -16.21 19.62 -13.72
N GLU A 134 -16.89 19.25 -12.64
CA GLU A 134 -16.47 19.51 -11.27
C GLU A 134 -15.20 18.74 -10.92
N CYS A 135 -15.15 17.43 -11.19
CA CYS A 135 -13.97 16.61 -10.99
C CYS A 135 -12.79 17.11 -11.82
N ARG A 136 -13.04 17.46 -13.09
CA ARG A 136 -12.05 18.06 -13.98
C ARG A 136 -11.45 19.33 -13.37
N GLY A 137 -12.29 20.24 -12.87
CA GLY A 137 -11.84 21.47 -12.24
C GLY A 137 -11.02 21.25 -10.96
N VAL A 138 -11.31 20.20 -10.18
CA VAL A 138 -10.48 19.82 -9.02
C VAL A 138 -9.11 19.31 -9.46
N CYS A 139 -9.05 18.39 -10.41
CA CYS A 139 -7.81 17.84 -10.93
C CYS A 139 -6.94 18.92 -11.57
N ASP A 140 -7.52 19.81 -12.37
CA ASP A 140 -6.80 20.93 -13.00
C ASP A 140 -6.14 21.83 -11.93
N ARG A 141 -6.83 22.16 -10.84
CA ARG A 141 -6.27 22.94 -9.73
C ARG A 141 -5.17 22.21 -8.97
N LEU A 142 -5.36 20.92 -8.69
CA LEU A 142 -4.35 20.11 -8.00
C LEU A 142 -3.06 20.02 -8.83
N VAL A 143 -3.18 19.73 -10.13
CA VAL A 143 -2.04 19.65 -11.05
C VAL A 143 -1.31 20.98 -11.14
N ALA A 144 -2.04 22.10 -11.22
CA ALA A 144 -1.44 23.44 -11.28
C ALA A 144 -0.70 23.84 -9.99
N ALA A 145 -1.04 23.25 -8.85
CA ALA A 145 -0.48 23.56 -7.54
C ALA A 145 0.34 22.41 -6.94
N PHE A 146 0.72 21.40 -7.75
CA PHE A 146 1.20 20.13 -7.24
C PHE A 146 2.50 20.24 -6.44
N ASP A 147 3.46 21.06 -6.90
CA ASP A 147 4.72 21.25 -6.17
C ASP A 147 4.48 21.92 -4.81
N GLY A 148 3.63 22.95 -4.75
CA GLY A 148 3.24 23.59 -3.48
C GLY A 148 2.45 22.67 -2.56
N TYR A 149 1.62 21.78 -3.10
CA TYR A 149 0.96 20.72 -2.34
C TYR A 149 1.98 19.77 -1.71
N GLN A 150 2.97 19.32 -2.50
CA GLN A 150 4.05 18.43 -2.04
C GLN A 150 4.90 19.09 -0.95
N GLU A 151 5.17 20.39 -1.05
CA GLU A 151 5.88 21.16 -0.02
C GLU A 151 5.06 21.29 1.27
N ALA A 152 3.76 21.59 1.15
CA ALA A 152 2.88 21.81 2.30
C ALA A 152 2.66 20.54 3.15
N VAL A 153 2.75 19.35 2.53
CA VAL A 153 2.67 18.07 3.26
C VAL A 153 4.02 17.64 3.87
N GLN A 154 5.06 18.46 3.75
CA GLN A 154 6.33 18.22 4.44
C GLN A 154 6.32 18.88 5.82
N GLY A 155 6.11 18.10 6.89
CA GLY A 155 6.15 18.70 8.23
C GLY A 155 5.98 17.81 9.46
N GLY A 156 5.66 16.52 9.35
CA GLY A 156 5.40 15.67 10.51
C GLY A 156 6.43 14.59 10.80
N ILE A 157 6.18 13.87 11.91
CA ILE A 157 6.95 12.70 12.31
C ILE A 157 6.76 11.60 11.26
N GLN A 158 7.87 11.06 10.77
CA GLN A 158 7.84 9.99 9.77
C GLN A 158 7.41 8.66 10.38
N GLY A 159 6.82 7.81 9.54
CA GLY A 159 6.45 6.46 9.94
C GLY A 159 6.29 5.54 8.74
N LEU A 160 6.15 4.26 9.05
CA LEU A 160 5.78 3.26 8.07
C LEU A 160 4.36 3.56 7.56
N VAL A 161 4.11 3.37 6.27
CA VAL A 161 2.76 3.35 5.70
C VAL A 161 2.60 2.16 4.78
N HIS A 162 1.37 1.65 4.69
CA HIS A 162 1.04 0.55 3.78
C HIS A 162 1.28 0.91 2.31
N GLY A 163 0.97 2.16 1.92
CA GLY A 163 1.10 2.66 0.54
C GLY A 163 -0.12 2.39 -0.34
N ASP A 164 -0.91 1.35 -0.03
CA ASP A 164 -2.16 1.02 -0.73
C ASP A 164 -3.26 0.54 0.23
N TYR A 165 -3.62 1.35 1.23
CA TYR A 165 -4.55 0.98 2.31
C TYR A 165 -6.03 1.11 1.89
N ARG A 166 -6.40 0.40 0.81
CA ARG A 166 -7.73 0.37 0.20
C ARG A 166 -8.55 -0.82 0.66
N LEU A 167 -9.88 -0.75 0.52
CA LEU A 167 -10.80 -1.78 1.01
C LEU A 167 -10.54 -3.18 0.46
N ASP A 168 -10.10 -3.29 -0.79
CA ASP A 168 -9.79 -4.60 -1.39
C ASP A 168 -8.57 -5.29 -0.72
N ASN A 169 -7.73 -4.53 -0.02
CA ASN A 169 -6.60 -5.03 0.76
C ASN A 169 -6.96 -5.26 2.24
N LEU A 170 -8.24 -5.09 2.61
CA LEU A 170 -8.75 -5.25 3.97
C LEU A 170 -9.69 -6.47 4.02
N LEU A 171 -9.25 -7.52 4.72
CA LEU A 171 -10.04 -8.73 4.96
C LEU A 171 -10.69 -8.65 6.33
N PHE A 172 -11.99 -8.36 6.37
CA PHE A 172 -12.78 -8.22 7.60
C PHE A 172 -13.19 -9.60 8.13
N GLY A 173 -12.80 -9.92 9.36
CA GLY A 173 -13.14 -11.20 9.98
C GLY A 173 -14.64 -11.37 10.18
N ALA A 174 -15.19 -12.50 9.73
CA ALA A 174 -16.55 -12.92 10.07
C ALA A 174 -16.58 -13.80 11.32
N ALA A 175 -17.76 -14.33 11.66
CA ALA A 175 -17.92 -15.21 12.81
C ALA A 175 -16.97 -16.42 12.73
N GLY A 176 -16.15 -16.61 13.77
CA GLY A 176 -15.13 -17.66 13.82
C GLY A 176 -13.75 -17.28 13.27
N ALA A 177 -13.58 -16.06 12.74
CA ALA A 177 -12.27 -15.56 12.35
C ALA A 177 -11.38 -15.29 13.56
N GLU A 178 -10.11 -15.67 13.45
CA GLU A 178 -9.09 -15.44 14.48
C GLU A 178 -8.77 -13.94 14.64
N ARG A 179 -9.00 -13.15 13.59
CA ARG A 179 -8.65 -11.73 13.50
C ARG A 179 -9.85 -10.94 13.03
N ALA A 180 -10.09 -9.78 13.65
CA ALA A 180 -11.15 -8.86 13.23
C ALA A 180 -10.85 -8.21 11.87
N LEU A 181 -9.57 -8.01 11.55
CA LEU A 181 -9.09 -7.49 10.29
C LEU A 181 -7.75 -8.15 9.95
N THR A 182 -7.55 -8.46 8.66
CA THR A 182 -6.24 -8.79 8.10
C THR A 182 -5.95 -7.84 6.95
N VAL A 183 -4.82 -7.14 7.02
CA VAL A 183 -4.31 -6.23 5.99
C VAL A 183 -3.32 -7.01 5.13
N VAL A 184 -3.55 -7.02 3.84
CA VAL A 184 -2.75 -7.76 2.86
C VAL A 184 -2.15 -6.82 1.82
N ASP A 185 -1.24 -7.36 1.01
CA ASP A 185 -0.60 -6.68 -0.11
C ASP A 185 0.33 -5.52 0.28
N TRP A 186 1.35 -5.85 1.06
CA TRP A 186 2.35 -4.90 1.58
C TRP A 186 3.42 -4.51 0.55
N GLN A 187 3.14 -4.64 -0.74
CA GLN A 187 4.08 -4.37 -1.84
C GLN A 187 4.44 -2.89 -1.99
N THR A 188 3.53 -2.01 -1.57
CA THR A 188 3.69 -0.55 -1.65
C THR A 188 4.17 0.06 -0.33
N VAL A 189 4.56 -0.78 0.64
CA VAL A 189 5.05 -0.33 1.94
C VAL A 189 6.20 0.65 1.75
N SER A 190 6.12 1.77 2.48
CA SER A 190 7.11 2.83 2.39
C SER A 190 7.27 3.58 3.70
N TRP A 191 8.38 4.30 3.80
CA TRP A 191 8.62 5.23 4.88
C TRP A 191 8.31 6.63 4.36
N VAL A 192 7.31 7.30 4.92
CA VAL A 192 6.87 8.62 4.47
C VAL A 192 6.70 9.58 5.63
N ARG A 193 6.77 10.87 5.30
CA ARG A 193 6.37 11.97 6.18
C ARG A 193 4.84 11.98 6.25
N ARG A 194 4.30 12.07 7.48
CA ARG A 194 2.87 12.32 7.72
C ARG A 194 2.62 13.80 7.90
#